data_AF-A0A8J6ZIL3-F1
#
_entry.id   AF-A0A8J6ZIL3-F1
#
_cell.length_a   1.000
_cell.length_b   1.000
_cell.length_c   1.000
_cell.angle_alpha   90.00
_cell.angle_beta   90.00
_cell.angle_gamma   90.00
#
_symmetry.space_group_name_H-M   'P 1'
#
loop_
_entity.id
_entity.type
_entity.pdbx_description
1 polymer ?
#
loop_
_entity_poly.entity_id
_entity_poly.type
_entity_poly.pdbx_seq_one_letter_code
_entity_poly.pdbx_strand_id
1 'polypeptide(L)'
;MKSIRNQIKATVAVAAFSSMATFINVNSADAASFELNWLGDKGYSAKGQFSYDDSFPGSIVTKEQLTDFAISFFDPQGTLLQNFQYDFPQADNSFNFNFDTVTKTVLQTGNFDTPNGFDLGIDFATDVTGLDFYTYLNAEQGLPTAKIFLKDDLSPEVCDTYPDCRLDFGGKLTATAIPEPGVISGLLVVGFLSRVLKKKPAST
;
A
#
# COMPACT_ATOMS: atom_id res chain seq x y z
N MET A 1 -2.10 -28.05 28.50
CA MET A 1 -2.42 -27.58 27.14
C MET A 1 -2.10 -26.09 27.09
N LYS A 2 -1.03 -25.67 26.40
CA LYS A 2 -0.63 -24.26 26.27
C LYS A 2 -1.27 -23.71 24.98
N SER A 3 -2.32 -22.92 25.11
CA SER A 3 -2.85 -22.10 24.01
C SER A 3 -2.04 -20.80 23.98
N ILE A 4 -1.24 -20.62 22.94
CA ILE A 4 -0.50 -19.40 22.66
C ILE A 4 -1.49 -18.47 21.94
N ARG A 5 -2.03 -17.49 22.66
CA ARG A 5 -2.83 -16.42 22.07
C ARG A 5 -1.86 -15.37 21.51
N ASN A 6 -1.76 -15.24 20.19
CA ASN A 6 -1.14 -14.09 19.58
C ASN A 6 -2.04 -12.87 19.84
N GLN A 7 -1.48 -11.84 20.50
CA GLN A 7 -2.18 -10.61 20.83
C GLN A 7 -2.02 -9.63 19.68
N ILE A 8 -3.04 -9.47 18.84
CA ILE A 8 -3.13 -8.32 17.93
C ILE A 8 -3.46 -7.10 18.81
N LYS A 9 -2.56 -6.12 18.85
CA LYS A 9 -2.77 -4.85 19.58
C LYS A 9 -3.42 -3.83 18.64
N ALA A 10 -4.74 -3.81 18.57
CA ALA A 10 -5.46 -2.67 18.01
C ALA A 10 -5.36 -1.49 19.00
N THR A 11 -4.64 -0.43 18.63
CA THR A 11 -4.53 0.80 19.44
C THR A 11 -5.21 1.93 18.69
N VAL A 12 -6.33 2.42 19.23
CA VAL A 12 -7.01 3.63 18.73
C VAL A 12 -6.20 4.84 19.20
N ALA A 13 -5.58 5.56 18.26
CA ALA A 13 -4.78 6.74 18.56
C ALA A 13 -5.57 8.03 18.27
N VAL A 14 -5.70 8.88 19.28
CA VAL A 14 -6.22 10.26 19.13
C VAL A 14 -5.11 11.14 18.54
N ALA A 15 -5.45 11.91 17.51
CA ALA A 15 -4.53 12.58 16.60
C ALA A 15 -3.64 13.66 17.26
N ALA A 16 -2.35 13.63 16.88
CA ALA A 16 -1.50 14.81 16.82
C ALA A 16 -0.90 14.86 15.41
N PHE A 17 -1.28 15.87 14.61
CA PHE A 17 -0.68 16.14 13.32
C PHE A 17 0.80 16.45 13.52
N SER A 18 1.63 15.48 13.18
CA SER A 18 3.07 15.63 13.05
C SER A 18 3.38 15.34 11.59
N SER A 19 3.98 16.33 10.93
CA SER A 19 4.64 16.20 9.64
C SER A 19 5.21 14.79 9.47
N MET A 20 4.92 14.11 8.36
CA MET A 20 5.66 12.92 7.95
C MET A 20 7.14 13.29 7.92
N ALA A 21 7.82 13.05 9.04
CA ALA A 21 9.24 13.14 9.14
C ALA A 21 9.75 12.09 8.17
N THR A 22 10.46 12.56 7.15
CA THR A 22 11.21 11.76 6.18
C THR A 22 11.61 10.41 6.77
N PHE A 23 10.92 9.35 6.33
CA PHE A 23 11.38 7.98 6.53
C PHE A 23 12.69 7.87 5.75
N ILE A 24 13.80 8.11 6.43
CA ILE A 24 15.12 7.72 5.90
C ILE A 24 15.22 6.21 6.12
N ASN A 25 14.40 5.45 5.41
CA ASN A 25 14.72 4.06 5.14
C ASN A 25 15.96 4.15 4.26
N VAL A 26 17.11 3.78 4.84
CA VAL A 26 18.31 3.50 4.08
C VAL A 26 17.97 2.26 3.26
N ASN A 27 17.33 2.47 2.11
CA ASN A 27 17.10 1.41 1.15
C ASN A 27 18.46 0.78 0.89
N SER A 28 18.54 -0.54 1.05
CA SER A 28 19.64 -1.30 0.47
C SER A 28 19.77 -0.86 -0.99
N ALA A 29 20.99 -0.81 -1.53
CA ALA A 29 21.22 -0.36 -2.91
C ALA A 29 20.48 -1.21 -3.96
N ASP A 30 19.88 -2.33 -3.54
CA ASP A 30 19.07 -3.25 -4.35
C ASP A 30 17.61 -3.36 -3.86
N ALA A 31 17.04 -2.37 -3.18
CA ALA A 31 15.64 -2.40 -2.74
C ALA A 31 14.76 -1.49 -3.59
N ALA A 32 13.76 -2.06 -4.27
CA ALA A 32 12.74 -1.30 -4.98
C ALA A 32 11.62 -0.92 -4.00
N SER A 33 11.33 0.38 -3.91
CA SER A 33 10.32 0.91 -2.99
C SER A 33 9.20 1.64 -3.73
N PHE A 34 7.97 1.51 -3.24
CA PHE A 34 6.78 2.07 -3.85
C PHE A 34 5.89 2.71 -2.80
N GLU A 35 5.32 3.87 -3.14
CA GLU A 35 4.27 4.51 -2.38
C GLU A 35 2.90 3.98 -2.84
N LEU A 36 2.08 3.56 -1.88
CA LEU A 36 0.71 3.13 -2.09
C LEU A 36 -0.26 4.27 -1.83
N ASN A 37 -1.22 4.46 -2.74
CA ASN A 37 -2.31 5.41 -2.58
C ASN A 37 -3.64 4.80 -3.04
N TRP A 38 -4.68 5.00 -2.22
CA TRP A 38 -6.07 4.68 -2.55
C TRP A 38 -6.99 5.81 -2.08
N LEU A 39 -8.02 6.07 -2.89
CA LEU A 39 -9.14 6.96 -2.58
C LEU A 39 -10.41 6.22 -2.98
N GLY A 40 -11.27 5.94 -2.00
CA GLY A 40 -12.56 5.30 -2.19
C GLY A 40 -13.64 6.26 -2.70
N ASP A 41 -14.77 5.70 -3.13
CA ASP A 41 -15.86 6.46 -3.73
C ASP A 41 -16.63 7.30 -2.69
N LYS A 42 -16.55 6.94 -1.40
CA LYS A 42 -17.13 7.69 -0.25
C LYS A 42 -16.11 8.61 0.44
N GLY A 43 -14.90 8.73 -0.10
CA GLY A 43 -13.87 9.67 0.36
C GLY A 43 -12.96 9.13 1.45
N TYR A 44 -13.09 7.86 1.85
CA TYR A 44 -12.05 7.22 2.66
C TYR A 44 -10.78 7.08 1.83
N SER A 45 -9.63 7.06 2.49
CA SER A 45 -8.36 7.00 1.79
C SER A 45 -7.35 6.11 2.50
N ALA A 46 -6.33 5.67 1.75
CA ALA A 46 -5.21 4.95 2.30
C ALA A 46 -3.89 5.46 1.71
N LYS A 47 -2.87 5.49 2.55
CA LYS A 47 -1.49 5.82 2.18
C LYS A 47 -0.54 4.83 2.80
N GLY A 48 0.42 4.35 2.02
CA GLY A 48 1.35 3.35 2.49
C GLY A 48 2.62 3.28 1.67
N GLN A 49 3.42 2.29 1.97
CA GLN A 49 4.60 1.95 1.21
C GLN A 49 4.85 0.45 1.30
N PHE A 50 5.52 -0.08 0.29
CA PHE A 50 6.12 -1.39 0.36
C PHE A 50 7.47 -1.40 -0.34
N SER A 51 8.29 -2.39 -0.02
CA SER A 51 9.55 -2.62 -0.73
C SER A 51 9.87 -4.09 -0.87
N TYR A 52 10.64 -4.42 -1.90
CA TYR A 52 11.13 -5.76 -2.18
C TYR A 52 12.55 -5.71 -2.76
N ASP A 53 13.23 -6.85 -2.82
CA ASP A 53 14.55 -6.98 -3.46
C ASP A 53 14.44 -6.77 -4.98
N ASP A 54 15.02 -5.70 -5.52
CA ASP A 54 14.96 -5.35 -6.94
C ASP A 54 15.70 -6.36 -7.83
N SER A 55 16.52 -7.24 -7.25
CA SER A 55 17.12 -8.36 -7.97
C SER A 55 16.15 -9.53 -8.20
N PHE A 56 14.93 -9.47 -7.65
CA PHE A 56 13.91 -10.51 -7.80
C PHE A 56 13.58 -10.75 -9.29
N PRO A 57 13.81 -11.97 -9.82
CA PRO A 57 13.65 -12.25 -11.25
C PRO A 57 12.20 -12.47 -11.68
N GLY A 58 11.26 -12.56 -10.72
CA GLY A 58 9.86 -12.84 -11.01
C GLY A 58 9.07 -11.59 -11.45
N SER A 59 7.98 -11.83 -12.17
CA SER A 59 7.08 -10.76 -12.64
C SER A 59 6.04 -10.35 -11.60
N ILE A 60 5.78 -11.19 -10.60
CA ILE A 60 4.80 -10.93 -9.53
C ILE A 60 5.52 -11.01 -8.19
N VAL A 61 5.53 -9.90 -7.47
CA VAL A 61 5.96 -9.83 -6.06
C VAL A 61 4.75 -10.15 -5.20
N THR A 62 4.85 -11.23 -4.44
CA THR A 62 3.88 -11.60 -3.41
C THR A 62 4.38 -11.21 -2.03
N LYS A 63 3.59 -11.45 -0.98
CA LYS A 63 4.01 -11.19 0.41
C LYS A 63 5.35 -11.86 0.77
N GLU A 64 5.65 -13.01 0.18
CA GLU A 64 6.89 -13.75 0.42
C GLU A 64 8.15 -13.05 -0.11
N GLN A 65 7.99 -12.04 -0.98
CA GLN A 65 9.10 -11.22 -1.49
C GLN A 65 9.15 -9.83 -0.87
N LEU A 66 8.18 -9.46 -0.02
CA LEU A 66 8.21 -8.17 0.64
C LEU A 66 9.30 -8.12 1.70
N THR A 67 9.94 -6.96 1.80
CA THR A 67 10.92 -6.62 2.84
C THR A 67 10.39 -5.60 3.82
N ASP A 68 9.46 -4.75 3.38
CA ASP A 68 8.69 -3.81 4.21
C ASP A 68 7.29 -3.68 3.62
N PHE A 69 6.27 -3.54 4.47
CA PHE A 69 4.92 -3.14 4.08
C PHE A 69 4.25 -2.38 5.22
N ALA A 70 3.79 -1.17 4.93
CA ALA A 70 2.99 -0.39 5.84
C ALA A 70 1.88 0.37 5.10
N ILE A 71 0.69 0.43 5.69
CA ILE A 71 -0.42 1.20 5.14
C ILE A 71 -1.31 1.75 6.26
N SER A 72 -1.69 3.02 6.12
CA SER A 72 -2.61 3.72 7.00
C SER A 72 -3.89 4.05 6.27
N PHE A 73 -5.02 3.89 6.95
CA PHE A 73 -6.37 4.20 6.46
C PHE A 73 -6.93 5.41 7.18
N PHE A 74 -7.67 6.25 6.44
CA PHE A 74 -8.21 7.51 6.93
C PHE A 74 -9.69 7.65 6.56
N ASP A 75 -10.45 8.27 7.46
CA ASP A 75 -11.82 8.70 7.19
C ASP A 75 -11.84 9.89 6.19
N PRO A 76 -13.03 10.29 5.68
CA PRO A 76 -13.14 11.41 4.75
C PRO A 76 -12.73 12.78 5.33
N GLN A 77 -12.60 12.90 6.66
CA GLN A 77 -12.10 14.10 7.33
C GLN A 77 -10.56 14.09 7.47
N GLY A 78 -9.91 12.99 7.09
CA GLY A 78 -8.47 12.79 7.21
C GLY A 78 -8.03 12.26 8.58
N THR A 79 -8.96 11.79 9.41
CA THR A 79 -8.64 11.14 10.69
C THR A 79 -8.10 9.74 10.44
N LEU A 80 -6.99 9.38 11.07
CA LEU A 80 -6.47 8.02 11.03
C LEU A 80 -7.46 7.03 11.67
N LEU A 81 -7.83 5.99 10.93
CA LEU A 81 -8.66 4.89 11.41
C LEU A 81 -7.80 3.74 11.93
N GLN A 82 -6.87 3.26 11.10
CA GLN A 82 -6.00 2.14 11.43
C GLN A 82 -4.71 2.20 10.62
N ASN A 83 -3.63 1.68 11.20
CA ASN A 83 -2.36 1.45 10.53
C ASN A 83 -1.99 -0.02 10.62
N PHE A 84 -1.59 -0.60 9.49
CA PHE A 84 -1.00 -1.93 9.41
C PHE A 84 0.48 -1.78 9.09
N GLN A 85 1.31 -2.44 9.86
CA GLN A 85 2.75 -2.53 9.64
C GLN A 85 3.16 -3.98 9.81
N TYR A 86 3.69 -4.57 8.74
CA TYR A 86 4.11 -5.96 8.72
C TYR A 86 5.63 -6.01 8.67
N ASP A 87 6.22 -6.69 9.65
CA ASP A 87 7.66 -6.92 9.71
C ASP A 87 8.01 -8.23 8.99
N PHE A 88 8.73 -8.16 7.86
CA PHE A 88 9.15 -9.35 7.12
C PHE A 88 10.48 -9.91 7.65
N PRO A 89 10.69 -11.24 7.62
CA PRO A 89 9.80 -12.28 7.11
C PRO A 89 8.74 -12.77 8.13
N GLN A 90 8.60 -12.08 9.28
CA GLN A 90 7.69 -12.46 10.37
C GLN A 90 6.26 -11.92 10.17
N ALA A 91 5.84 -11.71 8.92
CA ALA A 91 4.52 -11.19 8.63
C ALA A 91 3.45 -12.22 9.02
N ASP A 92 2.28 -11.74 9.42
CA ASP A 92 1.12 -12.61 9.60
C ASP A 92 0.78 -13.31 8.27
N ASN A 93 0.44 -14.59 8.35
CA ASN A 93 0.13 -15.40 7.16
C ASN A 93 -1.21 -15.03 6.52
N SER A 94 -1.99 -14.16 7.16
CA SER A 94 -3.40 -13.90 6.85
C SER A 94 -3.66 -13.06 5.60
N PHE A 95 -2.71 -12.24 5.14
CA PHE A 95 -2.97 -11.31 4.02
C PHE A 95 -2.41 -11.81 2.67
N ASN A 96 -2.94 -11.28 1.57
CA ASN A 96 -2.65 -11.56 0.18
C ASN A 96 -2.32 -10.25 -0.52
N PHE A 97 -1.14 -10.18 -1.12
CA PHE A 97 -0.69 -9.02 -1.87
C PHE A 97 0.03 -9.50 -3.11
N ASN A 98 -0.31 -8.91 -4.25
CA ASN A 98 0.25 -9.27 -5.55
C ASN A 98 0.56 -8.00 -6.32
N PHE A 99 1.83 -7.79 -6.64
CA PHE A 99 2.31 -6.62 -7.38
C PHE A 99 3.02 -7.06 -8.66
N ASP A 100 2.55 -6.54 -9.80
CA ASP A 100 3.16 -6.78 -11.11
C ASP A 100 4.34 -5.84 -11.32
N THR A 101 5.55 -6.41 -11.39
CA THR A 101 6.81 -5.68 -11.54
C THR A 101 7.02 -5.12 -12.94
N VAL A 102 6.28 -5.58 -13.94
CA VAL A 102 6.32 -5.12 -15.33
C VAL A 102 5.41 -3.91 -15.51
N THR A 103 4.16 -4.02 -15.08
CA THR A 103 3.18 -2.92 -15.21
C THR A 103 3.24 -1.91 -14.06
N LYS A 104 3.97 -2.24 -12.99
CA LYS A 104 4.07 -1.47 -11.73
C LYS A 104 2.69 -1.22 -11.11
N THR A 105 1.87 -2.27 -11.06
CA THR A 105 0.51 -2.16 -10.51
C THR A 105 0.23 -3.23 -9.46
N VAL A 106 -0.55 -2.87 -8.43
CA VAL A 106 -1.14 -3.85 -7.51
C VAL A 106 -2.28 -4.55 -8.25
N LEU A 107 -2.25 -5.87 -8.25
CA LEU A 107 -3.29 -6.69 -8.87
C LEU A 107 -4.55 -6.65 -8.01
N GLN A 108 -5.66 -6.31 -8.65
CA GLN A 108 -6.93 -6.02 -7.97
C GLN A 108 -8.16 -6.40 -8.80
N THR A 109 -7.99 -7.36 -9.72
CA THR A 109 -9.04 -7.84 -10.65
C THR A 109 -9.70 -9.14 -10.23
N GLY A 110 -9.14 -9.82 -9.23
CA GLY A 110 -9.62 -11.08 -8.67
C GLY A 110 -10.37 -10.93 -7.36
N ASN A 111 -10.67 -12.08 -6.75
CA ASN A 111 -11.12 -12.13 -5.37
C ASN A 111 -9.94 -12.02 -4.42
N PHE A 112 -10.23 -11.65 -3.18
CA PHE A 112 -9.24 -11.34 -2.15
C PHE A 112 -8.18 -12.42 -1.93
N ASP A 113 -8.51 -13.69 -2.17
CA ASP A 113 -7.64 -14.86 -1.97
C ASP A 113 -7.01 -15.39 -3.28
N THR A 114 -7.20 -14.72 -4.41
CA THR A 114 -6.68 -15.16 -5.71
C THR A 114 -5.39 -14.41 -6.11
N PRO A 115 -4.55 -14.99 -7.00
CA PRO A 115 -3.28 -14.36 -7.41
C PRO A 115 -3.40 -13.00 -8.11
N ASN A 116 -4.62 -12.59 -8.48
CA ASN A 116 -4.92 -11.31 -9.11
C ASN A 116 -5.81 -10.40 -8.26
N GLY A 117 -6.01 -10.72 -6.99
CA GLY A 117 -6.66 -9.86 -5.99
C GLY A 117 -5.72 -9.52 -4.83
N PHE A 118 -6.29 -8.95 -3.77
CA PHE A 118 -5.58 -8.66 -2.53
C PHE A 118 -6.56 -8.63 -1.33
N ASP A 119 -6.01 -8.86 -0.14
CA ASP A 119 -6.59 -8.48 1.14
C ASP A 119 -5.52 -7.93 2.09
N LEU A 120 -5.95 -7.00 2.91
CA LEU A 120 -5.23 -6.39 4.02
C LEU A 120 -6.25 -6.25 5.15
N GLY A 121 -5.87 -6.60 6.36
CA GLY A 121 -6.80 -6.49 7.48
C GLY A 121 -6.65 -7.61 8.49
N ILE A 122 -7.70 -7.73 9.30
CA ILE A 122 -7.90 -8.87 10.17
C ILE A 122 -8.46 -10.01 9.31
N ASP A 123 -8.06 -11.25 9.61
CA ASP A 123 -8.47 -12.41 8.81
C ASP A 123 -10.00 -12.44 8.67
N PHE A 124 -10.47 -12.48 7.41
CA PHE A 124 -11.87 -12.49 6.97
C PHE A 124 -12.72 -13.57 7.68
N ALA A 125 -12.07 -14.61 8.19
CA ALA A 125 -12.69 -15.75 8.84
C ALA A 125 -12.61 -15.72 10.39
N THR A 126 -12.22 -14.59 10.99
CA THR A 126 -12.04 -14.49 12.45
C THR A 126 -12.95 -13.46 13.10
N ASP A 127 -13.40 -13.74 14.33
CA ASP A 127 -14.20 -12.82 15.16
C ASP A 127 -13.36 -11.65 15.74
N VAL A 128 -12.19 -11.35 15.14
CA VAL A 128 -11.34 -10.23 15.56
C VAL A 128 -12.00 -8.94 15.07
N THR A 129 -11.88 -7.83 15.80
CA THR A 129 -12.43 -6.54 15.36
C THR A 129 -11.33 -5.67 14.75
N GLY A 130 -11.62 -5.02 13.61
CA GLY A 130 -10.63 -4.25 12.85
C GLY A 130 -11.13 -3.82 11.47
N LEU A 131 -10.28 -3.06 10.75
CA LEU A 131 -10.51 -2.73 9.34
C LEU A 131 -10.11 -3.89 8.42
N ASP A 132 -10.95 -4.13 7.42
CA ASP A 132 -10.69 -5.00 6.28
C ASP A 132 -10.67 -4.20 5.00
N PHE A 133 -9.68 -4.48 4.17
CA PHE A 133 -9.45 -3.83 2.89
C PHE A 133 -9.09 -4.86 1.83
N TYR A 134 -10.02 -5.15 0.92
CA TYR A 134 -9.93 -6.35 0.09
C TYR A 134 -10.66 -6.20 -1.24
N THR A 135 -10.30 -7.03 -2.21
CA THR A 135 -11.02 -7.14 -3.49
C THR A 135 -12.10 -8.20 -3.45
N TYR A 136 -13.27 -7.91 -4.00
CA TYR A 136 -14.35 -8.87 -4.13
C TYR A 136 -15.00 -8.81 -5.51
N LEU A 137 -15.28 -9.98 -6.07
CA LEU A 137 -15.91 -10.21 -7.36
C LEU A 137 -16.96 -11.31 -7.20
N ASN A 138 -18.22 -10.97 -7.47
CA ASN A 138 -19.31 -11.92 -7.55
C ASN A 138 -20.35 -11.47 -8.58
N ALA A 139 -20.23 -11.98 -9.81
CA ALA A 139 -21.10 -11.60 -10.91
C ALA A 139 -22.57 -11.95 -10.65
N GLU A 140 -22.84 -13.06 -9.95
CA GLU A 140 -24.19 -13.51 -9.62
C GLU A 140 -24.89 -12.57 -8.62
N GLN A 141 -24.11 -11.86 -7.80
CA GLN A 141 -24.60 -10.84 -6.86
C GLN A 141 -24.52 -9.41 -7.41
N GLY A 142 -24.31 -9.24 -8.72
CA GLY A 142 -24.30 -7.93 -9.37
C GLY A 142 -22.95 -7.21 -9.36
N LEU A 143 -21.85 -7.92 -9.06
CA LEU A 143 -20.47 -7.41 -9.13
C LEU A 143 -19.70 -8.14 -10.23
N PRO A 144 -19.95 -7.82 -11.51
CA PRO A 144 -19.33 -8.51 -12.64
C PRO A 144 -17.82 -8.25 -12.78
N THR A 145 -17.30 -7.27 -12.05
CA THR A 145 -15.87 -6.92 -11.98
C THR A 145 -15.47 -6.78 -10.52
N ALA A 146 -14.22 -7.12 -10.20
CA ALA A 146 -13.69 -6.92 -8.85
C ALA A 146 -13.80 -5.45 -8.42
N LYS A 147 -14.15 -5.25 -7.17
CA LYS A 147 -14.20 -3.96 -6.49
C LYS A 147 -13.43 -4.06 -5.19
N ILE A 148 -12.81 -2.96 -4.79
CA ILE A 148 -12.18 -2.84 -3.48
C ILE A 148 -13.26 -2.47 -2.46
N PHE A 149 -13.19 -3.07 -1.29
CA PHE A 149 -14.04 -2.79 -0.15
C PHE A 149 -13.20 -2.36 1.04
N LEU A 150 -13.66 -1.35 1.76
CA LEU A 150 -13.21 -1.00 3.10
C LEU A 150 -14.36 -1.24 4.09
N LYS A 151 -14.12 -2.03 5.13
CA LYS A 151 -15.12 -2.42 6.14
C LYS A 151 -14.49 -2.32 7.53
N ASP A 152 -15.29 -2.03 8.57
CA ASP A 152 -14.95 -2.33 9.96
C ASP A 152 -15.92 -3.37 10.55
N ASP A 153 -15.44 -4.25 11.43
CA ASP A 153 -16.30 -5.17 12.20
C ASP A 153 -17.09 -4.48 13.32
N LEU A 154 -16.93 -3.16 13.48
CA LEU A 154 -17.69 -2.36 14.43
C LEU A 154 -19.04 -1.89 13.89
N SER A 155 -19.32 -2.07 12.60
CA SER A 155 -20.69 -1.93 12.07
C SER A 155 -21.50 -3.17 12.50
N PRO A 156 -22.47 -3.06 13.44
CA PRO A 156 -23.17 -4.19 14.06
C PRO A 156 -24.13 -4.94 13.12
N GLU A 157 -24.11 -4.61 11.83
CA GLU A 157 -24.98 -5.22 10.83
C GLU A 157 -24.19 -6.33 10.17
N VAL A 158 -24.53 -7.58 10.52
CA VAL A 158 -24.21 -8.74 9.70
C VAL A 158 -24.73 -8.43 8.30
N CYS A 159 -23.82 -8.09 7.41
CA CYS A 159 -24.08 -7.66 6.04
C CYS A 159 -24.53 -8.85 5.18
N ASP A 160 -25.70 -9.42 5.45
CA ASP A 160 -26.29 -10.49 4.64
C ASP A 160 -26.81 -9.96 3.28
N THR A 161 -26.79 -8.65 3.07
CA THR A 161 -27.28 -8.02 1.84
C THR A 161 -26.41 -6.82 1.45
N TYR A 162 -25.83 -6.89 0.26
CA TYR A 162 -25.14 -5.76 -0.38
C TYR A 162 -26.04 -4.51 -0.50
N PRO A 163 -25.52 -3.25 -0.44
CA PRO A 163 -24.14 -2.83 -0.12
C PRO A 163 -23.96 -1.71 0.94
N ASP A 164 -24.94 -1.30 1.72
CA ASP A 164 -24.81 -0.02 2.48
C ASP A 164 -24.08 -0.08 3.84
N CYS A 165 -23.69 -1.26 4.31
CA CYS A 165 -23.00 -1.44 5.61
C CYS A 165 -21.45 -1.43 5.50
N ARG A 166 -20.87 -0.91 4.41
CA ARG A 166 -19.42 -0.81 4.21
C ARG A 166 -18.95 0.65 4.35
N LEU A 167 -17.80 0.88 4.99
CA LEU A 167 -17.20 2.22 5.12
C LEU A 167 -16.96 2.85 3.76
N ASP A 168 -16.40 2.09 2.81
CA ASP A 168 -16.23 2.54 1.42
C ASP A 168 -16.20 1.34 0.45
N PHE A 169 -16.44 1.63 -0.82
CA PHE A 169 -16.29 0.68 -1.92
C PHE A 169 -15.73 1.40 -3.15
N GLY A 170 -15.06 0.66 -4.02
CA GLY A 170 -14.48 1.22 -5.24
C GLY A 170 -13.10 1.85 -5.05
N GLY A 171 -12.82 2.89 -5.84
CA GLY A 171 -11.45 3.37 -6.02
C GLY A 171 -10.51 2.36 -6.71
N LYS A 172 -9.23 2.74 -6.77
CA LYS A 172 -8.13 1.91 -7.29
C LYS A 172 -6.91 2.09 -6.39
N LEU A 173 -6.35 0.99 -5.90
CA LEU A 173 -5.07 1.03 -5.20
C LEU A 173 -3.96 1.19 -6.24
N THR A 174 -3.17 2.25 -6.09
CA THR A 174 -2.08 2.61 -6.99
C THR A 174 -0.74 2.50 -6.29
N ALA A 175 0.29 2.17 -7.04
CA ALA A 175 1.67 2.11 -6.59
C ALA A 175 2.52 3.06 -7.43
N THR A 176 3.32 3.91 -6.80
CA THR A 176 4.23 4.85 -7.46
C THR A 176 5.65 4.58 -7.00
N ALA A 177 6.58 4.36 -7.92
CA ALA A 177 7.97 4.08 -7.57
C ALA A 177 8.60 5.27 -6.81
N ILE A 178 9.29 4.98 -5.72
CA ILE A 178 10.08 5.94 -4.95
C ILE A 178 11.50 5.96 -5.55
N PRO A 179 11.97 7.10 -6.11
CA PRO A 179 13.29 7.14 -6.72
C PRO A 179 14.41 6.88 -5.71
N GLU A 180 15.39 6.06 -6.09
CA GLU A 180 16.59 5.89 -5.29
C GLU A 180 17.38 7.21 -5.17
N PRO A 181 18.01 7.48 -4.01
CA PRO A 181 18.81 8.69 -3.81
C PRO A 181 19.89 8.94 -4.87
N GLY A 182 20.41 7.88 -5.49
CA GLY A 182 21.41 7.95 -6.57
C GLY A 182 20.90 8.56 -7.87
N VAL A 183 19.63 8.32 -8.23
CA VAL A 183 19.02 8.82 -9.48
C VAL A 183 18.76 10.34 -9.40
N ILE A 184 18.39 10.83 -8.22
CA ILE A 184 18.13 12.26 -7.97
C ILE A 184 19.43 13.08 -8.12
N SER A 185 20.57 12.51 -7.72
CA SER A 185 21.88 13.17 -7.82
C SER A 185 22.37 13.28 -9.28
N GLY A 186 22.06 12.29 -10.13
CA GLY A 186 22.43 12.32 -11.56
C GLY A 186 21.72 13.40 -12.37
N LEU A 187 20.46 13.71 -12.05
CA LEU A 187 19.68 14.75 -12.74
C LEU A 187 20.19 16.18 -12.48
N LEU A 188 20.79 16.44 -11.32
CA LEU A 188 21.34 17.76 -10.98
C LEU A 188 22.69 18.06 -11.66
N VAL A 189 23.46 17.04 -12.07
CA VAL A 189 24.80 17.23 -12.66
C VAL A 189 24.75 17.68 -14.13
N VAL A 190 23.64 17.44 -14.84
CA VAL A 190 23.48 17.86 -16.26
C VAL A 190 23.25 19.38 -16.42
N GLY A 191 22.98 20.11 -15.33
CA GLY A 191 22.64 21.54 -15.37
C GLY A 191 23.79 22.55 -15.44
N PHE A 192 25.05 22.15 -15.25
CA PHE A 192 26.15 23.12 -15.04
C PHE A 192 27.22 23.21 -16.13
N LEU A 193 27.14 22.45 -17.23
CA LEU A 193 28.18 22.45 -18.27
C LEU A 193 28.07 23.54 -19.36
N SER A 194 27.05 24.40 -19.33
CA SER A 194 26.79 25.35 -20.44
C SER A 194 27.31 26.79 -20.24
N ARG A 195 28.17 27.08 -19.25
CA ARG A 195 28.57 28.49 -18.96
C ARG A 195 30.05 28.85 -18.89
N VAL A 196 30.96 27.99 -19.35
CA VAL A 196 32.39 28.38 -19.45
C VAL A 196 32.89 28.19 -20.87
N LEU A 197 32.60 29.15 -21.75
CA LEU A 197 33.37 29.45 -22.97
C LEU A 197 32.97 30.85 -23.47
N LYS A 198 33.36 31.91 -22.73
CA LYS A 198 33.37 33.27 -23.28
C LYS A 198 34.70 33.52 -23.97
N LYS A 199 34.62 33.70 -25.29
CA LYS A 199 35.69 34.10 -26.22
C LYS A 199 36.52 35.29 -25.70
N LYS A 200 37.84 35.20 -25.84
CA LYS A 200 38.76 36.35 -25.83
C LYS A 200 38.50 37.26 -27.04
N PRO A 201 38.49 38.60 -26.90
CA PRO A 201 38.66 39.50 -28.03
C PRO A 201 40.16 39.68 -28.36
N ALA A 202 40.44 39.82 -29.65
CA ALA A 202 41.73 40.22 -30.18
C ALA A 202 42.05 41.69 -29.83
N SER A 203 43.32 42.01 -29.61
CA SER A 203 43.83 43.38 -29.65
C SER A 203 44.84 43.54 -30.79
N THR A 204 44.77 44.72 -31.38
CA THR A 204 45.50 45.26 -32.52
C THR A 204 46.97 45.48 -32.21
#